data_AF-A0A836LCD1-F1
#
_entry.id   AF-A0A836LCD1-F1
#
_cell.length_a   1.000
_cell.length_b   1.000
_cell.length_c   1.000
_cell.angle_alpha   90.00
_cell.angle_beta   90.00
_cell.angle_gamma   90.00
#
_symmetry.space_group_name_H-M   'P 1'
#
loop_
_entity.id
_entity.type
_entity.pdbx_description
1 polymer ?
#
loop_
_entity_poly.entity_id
_entity_poly.type
_entity_poly.pdbx_seq_one_letter_code
_entity_poly.pdbx_strand_id
1 'polypeptide(L)'
;MGLFKKVRAGSFEATDDSGRHFLWTIPHFSSYEMGSTLDSDNVMCVFKVKFHLHMNLSSDGAIGLYIHYKKPPIPKYSYYFMNTKEAMMRQQTAHTIPTDSERCGHWNVCTYQDMQNFLGTDDTLLVHFILDNDSLLVERLVDKNAVSVTWKIPNLETQNLSPYSSPGFLVDNLALVVRLDTKRGTAGTMAKYCHDDVVSYVIFLFCRKGKTPPHSIELLDAFGSPYHRVESTDGSTVAAVVDRLLVSQKVLSSGSLCIRLSFFAGGNPLKSLNAPGDLASNTAMQPPEESNHTVEIGDKKDVYNVVDD
;
A
#
# COMPACT_ATOMS: atom_id res chain seq x y z
N MET A 1 -37.42 -17.68 12.46
CA MET A 1 -36.23 -18.32 13.05
C MET A 1 -35.11 -17.30 13.02
N GLY A 2 -34.52 -17.00 14.17
CA GLY A 2 -33.71 -15.80 14.39
C GLY A 2 -32.45 -15.75 13.52
N LEU A 3 -32.19 -14.59 12.93
CA LEU A 3 -30.89 -14.26 12.34
C LEU A 3 -29.85 -14.36 13.45
N PHE A 4 -29.03 -15.41 13.45
CA PHE A 4 -27.81 -15.42 14.26
C PHE A 4 -26.98 -14.22 13.83
N LYS A 5 -26.91 -13.20 14.70
CA LYS A 5 -26.08 -12.02 14.47
C LYS A 5 -24.64 -12.54 14.34
N LYS A 6 -24.04 -12.34 13.17
CA LYS A 6 -22.63 -12.71 12.92
C LYS A 6 -21.79 -12.16 14.07
N VAL A 7 -21.15 -13.05 14.83
CA VAL A 7 -20.30 -12.65 15.96
C VAL A 7 -19.13 -11.88 15.37
N ARG A 8 -18.96 -10.63 15.81
CA ARG A 8 -17.84 -9.78 15.41
C ARG A 8 -16.73 -9.96 16.44
N ALA A 9 -15.50 -10.05 15.97
CA ALA A 9 -14.35 -10.19 16.86
C ALA A 9 -13.99 -8.80 17.37
N GLY A 10 -14.12 -8.54 18.67
CA GLY A 10 -13.70 -7.28 19.27
C GLY A 10 -14.49 -6.03 18.82
N SER A 11 -13.85 -4.86 18.87
CA SER A 11 -14.45 -3.55 18.53
C SER A 11 -13.68 -2.85 17.40
N PHE A 12 -14.40 -2.20 16.48
CA PHE A 12 -13.80 -1.45 15.38
C PHE A 12 -14.39 -0.04 15.28
N GLU A 13 -13.53 0.96 15.44
CA GLU A 13 -13.94 2.36 15.55
C GLU A 13 -12.94 3.31 14.91
N ALA A 14 -13.39 4.53 14.61
CA ALA A 14 -12.53 5.59 14.13
C ALA A 14 -11.68 6.13 15.30
N THR A 15 -10.41 6.41 15.06
CA THR A 15 -9.51 6.96 16.10
C THR A 15 -9.52 8.49 16.13
N ASP A 16 -10.09 9.12 15.10
CA ASP A 16 -10.21 10.57 14.96
C ASP A 16 -11.41 10.95 14.08
N ASP A 17 -11.66 12.26 13.96
CA ASP A 17 -12.77 12.81 13.16
C ASP A 17 -12.45 12.88 11.65
N SER A 18 -11.26 12.43 11.21
CA SER A 18 -10.89 12.48 9.79
C SER A 18 -11.67 11.47 8.94
N GLY A 19 -12.19 10.42 9.57
CA GLY A 19 -12.82 9.29 8.89
C GLY A 19 -11.84 8.44 8.07
N ARG A 20 -10.53 8.52 8.37
CA ARG A 20 -9.46 7.79 7.68
C ARG A 20 -8.70 6.83 8.57
N HIS A 21 -8.63 7.08 9.87
CA HIS A 21 -7.89 6.27 10.82
C HIS A 21 -8.85 5.44 11.67
N PHE A 22 -8.58 4.15 11.77
CA PHE A 22 -9.43 3.20 12.46
C PHE A 22 -8.58 2.22 13.27
N LEU A 23 -9.14 1.77 14.38
CA LEU A 23 -8.53 0.79 15.27
C LEU A 23 -9.49 -0.39 15.46
N TRP A 24 -9.02 -1.58 15.11
CA TRP A 24 -9.70 -2.84 15.42
C TRP A 24 -9.01 -3.50 16.61
N THR A 25 -9.69 -3.56 17.75
CA THR A 25 -9.18 -4.17 18.97
C THR A 25 -9.78 -5.55 19.14
N ILE A 26 -8.94 -6.59 19.11
CA ILE A 26 -9.33 -8.00 19.22
C ILE A 26 -8.74 -8.57 20.53
N PRO A 27 -9.52 -8.62 21.62
CA PRO A 27 -9.08 -9.25 22.87
C PRO A 27 -9.13 -10.78 22.76
N HIS A 28 -8.31 -11.46 23.56
CA HIS A 28 -8.22 -12.92 23.63
C HIS A 28 -7.99 -13.57 22.25
N PHE A 29 -7.09 -13.00 21.46
CA PHE A 29 -6.86 -13.42 20.08
C PHE A 29 -6.52 -14.91 19.97
N SER A 30 -5.76 -15.44 20.93
CA SER A 30 -5.36 -16.85 20.95
C SER A 30 -6.52 -17.84 21.11
N SER A 31 -7.71 -17.36 21.52
CA SER A 31 -8.91 -18.17 21.67
C SER A 31 -9.60 -18.52 20.34
N TYR A 32 -9.24 -17.83 19.25
CA TYR A 32 -9.79 -18.11 17.93
C TYR A 32 -9.06 -19.29 17.27
N GLU A 33 -9.83 -20.25 16.78
CA GLU A 33 -9.28 -21.45 16.15
C GLU A 33 -8.69 -21.16 14.77
N MET A 34 -7.63 -21.87 14.38
CA MET A 34 -7.21 -21.92 12.98
C MET A 34 -8.32 -22.55 12.12
N GLY A 35 -8.44 -22.10 10.88
CA GLY A 35 -9.59 -22.31 10.01
C GLY A 35 -10.74 -21.33 10.22
N SER A 36 -10.66 -20.42 11.21
CA SER A 36 -11.72 -19.45 11.49
C SER A 36 -11.56 -18.14 10.71
N THR A 37 -12.65 -17.40 10.67
CA THR A 37 -12.73 -16.07 10.07
C THR A 37 -13.22 -15.08 11.12
N LEU A 38 -12.48 -14.00 11.28
CA LEU A 38 -12.82 -12.90 12.16
C LEU A 38 -13.27 -11.70 11.33
N ASP A 39 -14.38 -11.09 11.69
CA ASP A 39 -14.81 -9.85 11.04
C ASP A 39 -14.98 -8.74 12.07
N SER A 40 -14.52 -7.55 11.67
CA SER A 40 -14.72 -6.34 12.44
C SER A 40 -16.17 -5.84 12.29
N ASP A 41 -16.56 -4.90 13.14
CA ASP A 41 -17.78 -4.14 12.93
C ASP A 41 -17.75 -3.34 11.63
N ASN A 42 -18.93 -2.90 11.16
CA ASN A 42 -19.01 -2.00 10.02
C ASN A 42 -18.87 -0.54 10.49
N VAL A 43 -17.95 0.20 9.90
CA VAL A 43 -17.76 1.63 10.14
C VAL A 43 -17.98 2.41 8.85
N MET A 44 -18.16 3.73 8.95
CA MET A 44 -18.28 4.65 7.81
C MET A 44 -16.96 5.43 7.65
N CYS A 45 -16.44 5.51 6.44
CA CYS A 45 -15.23 6.29 6.14
C CYS A 45 -15.53 7.73 5.70
N VAL A 46 -14.47 8.51 5.50
CA VAL A 46 -14.48 9.88 4.97
C VAL A 46 -15.29 10.04 3.67
N PHE A 47 -15.37 8.97 2.86
CA PHE A 47 -16.13 8.96 1.60
C PHE A 47 -17.62 8.61 1.78
N LYS A 48 -18.10 8.55 3.03
CA LYS A 48 -19.47 8.14 3.41
C LYS A 48 -19.83 6.72 2.92
N VAL A 49 -18.83 5.88 2.75
CA VAL A 49 -18.99 4.46 2.38
C VAL A 49 -18.73 3.60 3.61
N LYS A 50 -19.53 2.55 3.79
CA LYS A 50 -19.32 1.59 4.87
C LYS A 50 -18.31 0.53 4.47
N PHE A 51 -17.48 0.11 5.41
CA PHE A 51 -16.56 -1.01 5.23
C PHE A 51 -16.36 -1.76 6.54
N HIS A 52 -15.75 -2.93 6.46
CA HIS A 52 -15.22 -3.67 7.61
C HIS A 52 -13.95 -4.39 7.21
N LEU A 53 -13.20 -4.83 8.21
CA LEU A 53 -12.05 -5.69 8.05
C LEU A 53 -12.46 -7.15 8.26
N HIS A 54 -11.72 -8.01 7.58
CA HIS A 54 -11.89 -9.45 7.59
C HIS A 54 -10.51 -10.07 7.75
N MET A 55 -10.35 -10.91 8.76
CA MET A 55 -9.11 -11.63 9.02
C MET A 55 -9.36 -13.13 8.89
N ASN A 56 -8.57 -13.79 8.07
CA ASN A 56 -8.61 -15.23 7.92
C ASN A 56 -7.45 -15.82 8.73
N LEU A 57 -7.77 -16.75 9.64
CA LEU A 57 -6.79 -17.59 10.31
C LEU A 57 -6.77 -18.91 9.56
N SER A 58 -5.98 -19.03 8.51
CA SER A 58 -5.97 -20.21 7.65
C SER A 58 -5.56 -21.47 8.42
N SER A 59 -6.03 -22.63 7.97
CA SER A 59 -5.74 -23.93 8.62
C SER A 59 -4.25 -24.31 8.58
N ASP A 60 -3.49 -23.74 7.64
CA ASP A 60 -2.02 -23.88 7.54
C ASP A 60 -1.27 -22.91 8.47
N GLY A 61 -2.00 -22.10 9.24
CA GLY A 61 -1.45 -21.12 10.17
C GLY A 61 -1.18 -19.74 9.53
N ALA A 62 -1.47 -19.51 8.26
CA ALA A 62 -1.33 -18.18 7.66
C ALA A 62 -2.43 -17.23 8.16
N ILE A 63 -2.05 -16.00 8.50
CA ILE A 63 -3.00 -14.92 8.83
C ILE A 63 -3.13 -14.00 7.63
N GLY A 64 -4.33 -13.89 7.06
CA GLY A 64 -4.66 -12.93 6.03
C GLY A 64 -5.51 -11.77 6.57
N LEU A 65 -5.29 -10.56 6.07
CA LEU A 65 -6.12 -9.37 6.39
C LEU A 65 -6.65 -8.74 5.11
N TYR A 66 -7.96 -8.50 5.09
CA TYR A 66 -8.70 -7.97 3.96
C TYR A 66 -9.63 -6.84 4.40
N ILE A 67 -9.77 -5.83 3.54
CA ILE A 67 -10.87 -4.87 3.60
C ILE A 67 -12.02 -5.38 2.74
N HIS A 68 -13.24 -5.24 3.23
CA HIS A 68 -14.46 -5.38 2.43
C HIS A 68 -15.16 -4.01 2.36
N TYR A 69 -15.08 -3.38 1.19
CA TYR A 69 -15.56 -2.04 0.91
C TYR A 69 -16.85 -2.08 0.09
N LYS A 70 -17.94 -1.49 0.59
CA LYS A 70 -19.28 -1.68 0.00
C LYS A 70 -19.53 -0.96 -1.32
N LYS A 71 -18.60 -0.10 -1.76
CA LYS A 71 -18.76 0.68 -2.99
C LYS A 71 -17.40 0.85 -3.66
N PRO A 72 -17.02 -0.04 -4.59
CA PRO A 72 -15.79 0.11 -5.37
C PRO A 72 -15.68 1.50 -6.04
N PRO A 73 -14.47 2.01 -6.30
CA PRO A 73 -13.18 1.37 -6.01
C PRO A 73 -12.80 1.45 -4.52
N ILE A 74 -12.04 0.46 -4.04
CA ILE A 74 -11.45 0.51 -2.70
C ILE A 74 -10.37 1.60 -2.70
N PRO A 75 -10.43 2.59 -1.78
CA PRO A 75 -9.36 3.57 -1.65
C PRO A 75 -8.06 2.89 -1.24
N LYS A 76 -6.93 3.48 -1.62
CA LYS A 76 -5.62 3.06 -1.12
C LYS A 76 -5.59 3.06 0.41
N TYR A 77 -4.93 2.07 0.99
CA TYR A 77 -4.90 1.89 2.43
C TYR A 77 -3.58 1.30 2.90
N SER A 78 -3.26 1.58 4.15
CA SER A 78 -2.16 0.99 4.89
C SER A 78 -2.65 0.43 6.22
N TYR A 79 -1.96 -0.57 6.75
CA TYR A 79 -2.24 -1.09 8.09
C TYR A 79 -0.98 -1.63 8.74
N TYR A 80 -1.04 -1.78 10.06
CA TYR A 80 -0.04 -2.49 10.84
C TYR A 80 -0.69 -3.13 12.07
N PHE A 81 0.00 -4.12 12.62
CA PHE A 81 -0.38 -4.75 13.87
C PHE A 81 0.40 -4.11 15.03
N MET A 82 -0.29 -3.91 16.14
CA MET A 82 0.26 -3.40 17.38
C MET A 82 -0.22 -4.29 18.54
N ASN A 83 0.60 -4.45 19.57
CA ASN A 83 0.17 -5.06 20.83
C ASN A 83 -0.06 -3.99 21.92
N THR A 84 -0.57 -4.39 23.07
CA THR A 84 -0.81 -3.51 24.23
C THR A 84 0.46 -2.85 24.80
N LYS A 85 1.65 -3.32 24.42
CA LYS A 85 2.95 -2.74 24.79
C LYS A 85 3.47 -1.76 23.75
N GLU A 86 2.63 -1.36 22.80
CA GLU A 86 2.94 -0.50 21.66
C GLU A 86 4.04 -1.04 20.73
N ALA A 87 4.38 -2.33 20.83
CA ALA A 87 5.25 -2.96 19.85
C ALA A 87 4.47 -3.11 18.54
N MET A 88 5.15 -2.93 17.41
CA MET A 88 4.56 -2.96 16.07
C MET A 88 5.10 -4.13 15.26
N MET A 89 4.25 -4.78 14.47
CA MET A 89 4.66 -5.75 13.47
C MET A 89 3.87 -5.61 12.17
N ARG A 90 4.44 -6.12 11.07
CA ARG A 90 3.77 -6.35 9.77
C ARG A 90 3.01 -5.13 9.23
N GLN A 91 3.73 -4.05 9.00
CA GLN A 91 3.20 -2.92 8.25
C GLN A 91 3.11 -3.23 6.76
N GLN A 92 1.97 -2.92 6.15
CA GLN A 92 1.70 -3.12 4.73
C GLN A 92 0.97 -1.92 4.14
N THR A 93 1.22 -1.67 2.85
CA THR A 93 0.49 -0.67 2.05
C THR A 93 -0.04 -1.33 0.79
N ALA A 94 -1.34 -1.24 0.58
CA ALA A 94 -1.97 -1.70 -0.65
C ALA A 94 -1.62 -0.75 -1.80
N HIS A 95 -0.91 -1.25 -2.80
CA HIS A 95 -0.42 -0.45 -3.93
C HIS A 95 -1.09 -0.84 -5.26
N THR A 96 -1.59 -2.07 -5.39
CA THR A 96 -2.35 -2.53 -6.57
C THR A 96 -3.73 -3.00 -6.13
N ILE A 97 -4.75 -2.18 -6.37
CA ILE A 97 -6.14 -2.49 -6.05
C ILE A 97 -6.93 -2.48 -7.37
N PRO A 98 -7.53 -3.61 -7.79
CA PRO A 98 -8.40 -3.61 -8.97
C PRO A 98 -9.62 -2.71 -8.74
N THR A 99 -10.01 -1.96 -9.76
CA THR A 99 -11.01 -0.88 -9.65
C THR A 99 -12.42 -1.36 -9.32
N ASP A 100 -12.73 -2.61 -9.66
CA ASP A 100 -14.02 -3.26 -9.48
C ASP A 100 -14.08 -4.15 -8.23
N SER A 101 -12.97 -4.29 -7.50
CA SER A 101 -12.91 -5.15 -6.33
C SER A 101 -13.71 -4.59 -5.17
N GLU A 102 -14.56 -5.43 -4.57
CA GLU A 102 -15.22 -5.15 -3.27
C GLU A 102 -14.37 -5.63 -2.08
N ARG A 103 -13.41 -6.52 -2.34
CA ARG A 103 -12.48 -7.07 -1.37
C ARG A 103 -11.05 -7.01 -1.86
N CYS A 104 -10.13 -6.62 -0.99
CA CYS A 104 -8.70 -6.61 -1.27
C CYS A 104 -7.95 -6.80 0.04
N GLY A 105 -6.80 -7.46 -0.01
CA GLY A 105 -6.03 -7.75 1.19
C GLY A 105 -4.73 -8.45 0.89
N HIS A 106 -4.11 -8.93 1.94
CA HIS A 106 -2.89 -9.73 1.90
C HIS A 106 -3.20 -11.07 2.56
N TRP A 107 -2.96 -12.16 1.85
CA TRP A 107 -3.40 -13.50 2.27
C TRP A 107 -2.49 -14.14 3.32
N ASN A 108 -1.21 -13.75 3.37
CA ASN A 108 -0.22 -14.24 4.33
C ASN A 108 0.61 -13.08 4.88
N VAL A 109 0.06 -12.40 5.88
CA VAL A 109 0.71 -11.28 6.56
C VAL A 109 1.72 -11.76 7.58
N CYS A 110 1.38 -12.82 8.31
CA CYS A 110 2.25 -13.52 9.27
C CYS A 110 1.68 -14.90 9.57
N THR A 111 2.45 -15.71 10.31
CA THR A 111 1.92 -16.96 10.86
C THR A 111 1.14 -16.71 12.16
N TYR A 112 0.26 -17.64 12.51
CA TYR A 112 -0.46 -17.65 13.79
C TYR A 112 0.51 -17.71 14.97
N GLN A 113 1.59 -18.48 14.85
CA GLN A 113 2.64 -18.58 15.86
C GLN A 113 3.40 -17.25 16.05
N ASP A 114 3.74 -16.55 14.96
CA ASP A 114 4.34 -15.22 15.03
C ASP A 114 3.45 -14.25 15.82
N MET A 115 2.15 -14.28 15.52
CA MET A 115 1.17 -13.42 16.18
C MET A 115 1.06 -13.75 17.67
N GLN A 116 0.92 -15.02 18.05
CA GLN A 116 0.86 -15.42 19.47
C GLN A 116 2.11 -14.98 20.24
N ASN A 117 3.30 -15.17 19.66
CA ASN A 117 4.56 -14.74 20.26
C ASN A 117 4.61 -13.21 20.43
N PHE A 118 4.10 -12.47 19.45
CA PHE A 118 4.06 -11.01 19.47
C PHE A 118 3.07 -10.44 20.51
N LEU A 119 1.89 -11.05 20.65
CA LEU A 119 0.88 -10.61 21.61
C LEU A 119 1.29 -10.95 23.05
N GLY A 120 1.95 -12.10 23.25
CA GLY A 120 2.37 -12.57 24.57
C GLY A 120 1.17 -12.77 25.51
N THR A 121 1.34 -12.46 26.79
CA THR A 121 0.34 -12.73 27.84
C THR A 121 -0.90 -11.86 27.78
N ASP A 122 -0.82 -10.68 27.16
CA ASP A 122 -1.92 -9.72 27.11
C ASP A 122 -2.95 -10.10 26.03
N ASP A 123 -2.54 -10.95 25.08
CA ASP A 123 -3.36 -11.62 24.06
C ASP A 123 -4.37 -10.70 23.35
N THR A 124 -3.98 -9.44 23.14
CA THR A 124 -4.83 -8.40 22.55
C THR A 124 -4.16 -7.83 21.32
N LEU A 125 -4.76 -8.09 20.17
CA LEU A 125 -4.31 -7.57 18.88
C LEU A 125 -4.99 -6.23 18.58
N LEU A 126 -4.17 -5.23 18.26
CA LEU A 126 -4.59 -3.93 17.77
C LEU A 126 -4.25 -3.83 16.28
N VAL A 127 -5.25 -3.76 15.41
CA VAL A 127 -5.05 -3.52 13.98
C VAL A 127 -5.33 -2.05 13.70
N HIS A 128 -4.27 -1.29 13.42
CA HIS A 128 -4.41 0.08 12.94
C HIS A 128 -4.60 0.05 11.43
N PHE A 129 -5.70 0.62 10.96
CA PHE A 129 -6.06 0.68 9.56
C PHE A 129 -6.24 2.12 9.13
N ILE A 130 -5.58 2.51 8.03
CA ILE A 130 -5.54 3.87 7.54
C ILE A 130 -5.96 3.89 6.06
N LEU A 131 -6.92 4.75 5.73
CA LEU A 131 -7.22 5.11 4.35
C LEU A 131 -6.30 6.26 3.92
N ASP A 132 -5.30 5.90 3.12
CA ASP A 132 -4.25 6.78 2.67
C ASP A 132 -4.81 7.97 1.87
N ASN A 133 -4.10 9.09 1.90
CA ASN A 133 -4.49 10.33 1.21
C ASN A 133 -3.39 10.86 0.29
N ASP A 134 -2.44 10.00 -0.10
CA ASP A 134 -1.46 10.35 -1.11
C ASP A 134 -2.10 10.40 -2.51
N SER A 135 -1.46 11.14 -3.40
CA SER A 135 -1.93 11.30 -4.77
C SER A 135 -0.79 11.06 -5.76
N LEU A 136 -1.11 10.48 -6.90
CA LEU A 136 -0.18 10.20 -7.96
C LEU A 136 -0.71 10.76 -9.29
N LEU A 137 0.13 11.51 -9.99
CA LEU A 137 -0.16 12.08 -11.30
C LEU A 137 0.83 11.50 -12.31
N VAL A 138 0.33 10.96 -13.42
CA VAL A 138 1.15 10.44 -14.53
C VAL A 138 0.97 11.33 -15.75
N GLU A 139 2.07 11.83 -16.30
CA GLU A 139 2.11 12.72 -17.45
C GLU A 139 3.03 12.15 -18.53
N ARG A 140 2.55 12.08 -19.78
CA ARG A 140 3.38 11.70 -20.94
C ARG A 140 3.95 12.96 -21.60
N LEU A 141 5.27 13.10 -21.55
CA LEU A 141 6.01 14.20 -22.17
C LEU A 141 6.45 13.79 -23.57
N VAL A 142 5.53 13.94 -24.53
CA VAL A 142 5.70 13.47 -25.92
C VAL A 142 6.98 14.01 -26.56
N ASP A 143 7.25 15.31 -26.43
CA ASP A 143 8.43 15.96 -27.02
C ASP A 143 9.77 15.45 -26.46
N LYS A 144 9.74 14.84 -25.27
CA LYS A 144 10.91 14.29 -24.59
C LYS A 144 10.97 12.77 -24.64
N ASN A 145 10.00 12.12 -25.30
CA ASN A 145 9.80 10.68 -25.28
C ASN A 145 9.92 10.10 -23.85
N ALA A 146 9.26 10.77 -22.90
CA ALA A 146 9.40 10.48 -21.49
C ALA A 146 8.04 10.39 -20.78
N VAL A 147 7.99 9.64 -19.69
CA VAL A 147 6.86 9.61 -18.77
C VAL A 147 7.32 10.25 -17.45
N SER A 148 6.57 11.23 -16.96
CA SER A 148 6.79 11.81 -15.64
C SER A 148 5.69 11.37 -14.68
N VAL A 149 6.08 10.96 -13.48
CA VAL A 149 5.16 10.53 -12.42
C VAL A 149 5.43 11.37 -11.19
N THR A 150 4.45 12.15 -10.75
CA THR A 150 4.54 12.94 -9.53
C THR A 150 3.72 12.28 -8.43
N TRP A 151 4.40 11.87 -7.36
CA TRP A 151 3.80 11.30 -6.16
C TRP A 151 3.88 12.33 -5.02
N LYS A 152 2.72 12.64 -4.42
CA LYS A 152 2.60 13.59 -3.31
C LYS A 152 2.06 12.88 -2.08
N ILE A 153 2.85 12.92 -1.02
CA ILE A 153 2.52 12.37 0.31
C ILE A 153 2.19 13.56 1.22
N PRO A 154 0.93 13.80 1.60
CA PRO A 154 0.58 14.86 2.54
C PRO A 154 1.08 14.52 3.94
N ASN A 155 1.04 15.45 4.91
CA ASN A 155 1.21 15.19 6.35
C ASN A 155 2.35 14.22 6.71
N LEU A 156 3.55 14.43 6.14
CA LEU A 156 4.67 13.50 6.23
C LEU A 156 5.00 13.12 7.69
N GLU A 157 4.97 14.08 8.59
CA GLU A 157 5.41 13.92 9.98
C GLU A 157 4.40 13.18 10.87
N THR A 158 3.15 13.02 10.41
CA THR A 158 2.07 12.43 11.21
C THR A 158 1.68 11.03 10.76
N GLN A 159 2.38 10.47 9.78
CA GLN A 159 2.08 9.15 9.22
C GLN A 159 3.18 8.16 9.54
N ASN A 160 2.79 6.89 9.60
CA ASN A 160 3.74 5.80 9.62
C ASN A 160 4.18 5.48 8.18
N LEU A 161 5.46 5.69 7.88
CA LEU A 161 5.99 5.71 6.52
C LEU A 161 6.93 4.54 6.20
N SER A 162 6.95 3.44 6.98
CA SER A 162 7.96 2.39 6.81
C SER A 162 7.44 0.96 6.95
N PRO A 163 7.02 0.29 5.85
CA PRO A 163 7.00 0.80 4.48
C PRO A 163 5.75 1.62 4.13
N TYR A 164 5.89 2.54 3.17
CA TYR A 164 4.79 3.26 2.55
C TYR A 164 4.99 3.34 1.03
N SER A 165 3.99 2.94 0.26
CA SER A 165 4.10 2.84 -1.21
C SER A 165 3.14 3.79 -1.91
N SER A 166 3.45 4.16 -3.15
CA SER A 166 2.52 4.87 -4.04
C SER A 166 1.41 3.93 -4.54
N PRO A 167 0.30 4.47 -5.11
CA PRO A 167 -0.50 3.71 -6.06
C PRO A 167 0.39 3.17 -7.18
N GLY A 168 0.09 1.97 -7.67
CA GLY A 168 0.75 1.42 -8.85
C GLY A 168 0.44 2.23 -10.11
N PHE A 169 1.41 2.29 -11.02
CA PHE A 169 1.28 2.99 -12.31
C PHE A 169 1.97 2.21 -13.42
N LEU A 170 1.65 2.55 -14.67
CA LEU A 170 2.20 1.90 -15.86
C LEU A 170 3.17 2.83 -16.61
N VAL A 171 4.32 2.28 -16.99
CA VAL A 171 5.26 2.87 -17.95
C VAL A 171 5.58 1.81 -18.99
N ASP A 172 5.22 2.05 -20.26
CA ASP A 172 5.43 1.09 -21.36
C ASP A 172 4.95 -0.34 -21.03
N ASN A 173 3.74 -0.44 -20.45
CA ASN A 173 3.10 -1.67 -19.97
C ASN A 173 3.79 -2.36 -18.78
N LEU A 174 4.82 -1.75 -18.19
CA LEU A 174 5.45 -2.22 -16.95
C LEU A 174 4.71 -1.64 -15.74
N ALA A 175 4.24 -2.52 -14.86
CA ALA A 175 3.64 -2.14 -13.59
C ALA A 175 4.72 -1.80 -12.57
N LEU A 176 4.72 -0.53 -12.14
CA LEU A 176 5.71 0.06 -11.27
C LEU A 176 5.05 0.61 -10.00
N VAL A 177 5.81 0.59 -8.90
CA VAL A 177 5.42 1.12 -7.59
C VAL A 177 6.63 1.81 -6.97
N VAL A 178 6.42 3.00 -6.41
CA VAL A 178 7.46 3.68 -5.63
C VAL A 178 7.23 3.36 -4.17
N ARG A 179 8.27 2.94 -3.46
CA ARG A 179 8.23 2.71 -2.02
C ARG A 179 9.15 3.68 -1.31
N LEU A 180 8.68 4.18 -0.19
CA LEU A 180 9.40 4.97 0.78
C LEU A 180 9.52 4.12 2.06
N ASP A 181 10.76 3.95 2.51
CA ASP A 181 11.10 3.41 3.83
C ASP A 181 11.84 4.47 4.66
N THR A 182 11.93 4.25 5.96
CA THR A 182 12.70 5.11 6.86
C THR A 182 13.82 4.35 7.55
N LYS A 183 15.01 4.94 7.57
CA LYS A 183 16.12 4.50 8.42
C LYS A 183 15.97 5.16 9.79
N ARG A 184 15.87 4.35 10.85
CA ARG A 184 15.76 4.83 12.24
C ARG A 184 17.12 4.80 12.95
N GLY A 185 17.33 5.77 13.85
CA GLY A 185 18.56 5.89 14.64
C GLY A 185 18.63 4.93 15.83
N THR A 186 17.49 4.55 16.40
CA THR A 186 17.37 3.66 17.56
C THR A 186 16.92 2.25 17.14
N ALA A 187 17.69 1.25 17.57
CA ALA A 187 17.61 -0.13 17.10
C ALA A 187 16.54 -0.94 17.84
N GLY A 188 15.32 -0.91 17.31
CA GLY A 188 14.27 -1.89 17.63
C GLY A 188 13.34 -2.01 16.45
N THR A 189 13.41 -3.11 15.70
CA THR A 189 12.57 -3.33 14.50
C THR A 189 11.08 -3.36 14.81
N MET A 190 10.72 -3.65 16.07
CA MET A 190 9.34 -3.73 16.56
C MET A 190 8.95 -2.52 17.42
N ALA A 191 9.80 -1.51 17.56
CA ALA A 191 9.46 -0.32 18.35
C ALA A 191 8.39 0.51 17.64
N LYS A 192 7.48 1.13 18.40
CA LYS A 192 6.50 2.10 17.88
C LYS A 192 7.16 3.07 16.92
N TYR A 193 6.55 3.28 15.76
CA TYR A 193 7.06 4.24 14.79
C TYR A 193 7.00 5.65 15.37
N CYS A 194 8.15 6.32 15.39
CA CYS A 194 8.27 7.71 15.81
C CYS A 194 9.04 8.47 14.73
N HIS A 195 8.47 9.57 14.26
CA HIS A 195 9.08 10.39 13.21
C HIS A 195 10.40 11.04 13.67
N ASP A 196 10.54 11.30 14.97
CA ASP A 196 11.75 11.85 15.54
C ASP A 196 12.93 10.87 15.57
N ASP A 197 12.66 9.57 15.47
CA ASP A 197 13.70 8.55 15.35
C ASP A 197 14.22 8.40 13.91
N VAL A 198 13.56 9.01 12.93
CA VAL A 198 13.94 8.88 11.52
C VAL A 198 15.19 9.71 11.24
N VAL A 199 16.22 9.07 10.70
CA VAL A 199 17.47 9.71 10.30
C VAL A 199 17.48 9.98 8.80
N SER A 200 16.87 9.09 8.01
CA SER A 200 16.83 9.24 6.55
C SER A 200 15.60 8.58 5.95
N TYR A 201 15.13 9.13 4.84
CA TYR A 201 14.16 8.48 3.95
C TYR A 201 14.90 7.75 2.84
N VAL A 202 14.39 6.57 2.48
CA VAL A 202 14.92 5.74 1.40
C VAL A 202 13.79 5.52 0.40
N ILE A 203 13.96 6.03 -0.82
CA ILE A 203 12.97 5.92 -1.89
C ILE A 203 13.51 5.01 -2.98
N PHE A 204 12.74 3.99 -3.34
CA PHE A 204 13.12 2.98 -4.33
C PHE A 204 11.94 2.64 -5.21
N LEU A 205 12.26 2.18 -6.41
CA LEU A 205 11.30 1.86 -7.44
C LEU A 205 11.26 0.34 -7.63
N PHE A 206 10.06 -0.24 -7.55
CA PHE A 206 9.82 -1.63 -7.85
C PHE A 206 9.14 -1.79 -9.19
N CYS A 207 9.58 -2.79 -9.94
CA CYS A 207 8.91 -3.30 -11.12
C CYS A 207 8.42 -4.71 -10.81
N ARG A 208 7.11 -4.98 -10.96
CA ARG A 208 6.54 -6.30 -10.62
C ARG A 208 7.07 -7.41 -11.52
N LYS A 209 7.29 -7.10 -12.81
CA LYS A 209 7.82 -8.03 -13.81
C LYS A 209 8.71 -7.26 -14.79
N GLY A 210 9.92 -7.75 -15.03
CA GLY A 210 10.86 -7.17 -15.99
C GLY A 210 11.85 -6.17 -15.39
N LYS A 211 12.59 -5.48 -16.26
CA LYS A 211 13.60 -4.50 -15.85
C LYS A 211 12.98 -3.11 -15.72
N THR A 212 13.33 -2.39 -14.65
CA THR A 212 12.99 -0.99 -14.51
C THR A 212 13.58 -0.17 -15.67
N PRO A 213 12.80 0.68 -16.35
CA PRO A 213 13.34 1.54 -17.40
C PRO A 213 14.39 2.53 -16.87
N PRO A 214 15.25 3.11 -17.72
CA PRO A 214 16.08 4.25 -17.34
C PRO A 214 15.22 5.35 -16.70
N HIS A 215 15.62 5.81 -15.53
CA HIS A 215 14.79 6.68 -14.71
C HIS A 215 15.60 7.63 -13.83
N SER A 216 14.95 8.71 -13.40
CA SER A 216 15.40 9.54 -12.28
C SER A 216 14.36 9.54 -11.16
N ILE A 217 14.84 9.68 -9.93
CA ILE A 217 14.04 9.94 -8.73
C ILE A 217 14.46 11.31 -8.22
N GLU A 218 13.52 12.25 -8.19
CA GLU A 218 13.73 13.63 -7.76
C GLU A 218 12.82 13.95 -6.57
N LEU A 219 13.36 14.59 -5.54
CA LEU A 219 12.54 15.20 -4.48
C LEU A 219 12.42 16.69 -4.76
N LEU A 220 11.18 17.19 -4.74
CA LEU A 220 10.84 18.54 -5.17
C LEU A 220 10.50 19.45 -4.00
N ASP A 221 10.95 20.69 -4.05
CA ASP A 221 10.59 21.74 -3.08
C ASP A 221 9.24 22.41 -3.42
N ALA A 222 8.90 23.46 -2.66
CA ALA A 222 7.67 24.23 -2.84
C ALA A 222 7.53 24.95 -4.18
N PHE A 223 8.63 25.15 -4.91
CA PHE A 223 8.65 25.75 -6.23
C PHE A 223 8.68 24.70 -7.35
N GLY A 224 8.60 23.41 -7.00
CA GLY A 224 8.73 22.31 -7.95
C GLY A 224 10.16 22.09 -8.44
N SER A 225 11.16 22.70 -7.78
CA SER A 225 12.56 22.54 -8.12
C SER A 225 13.16 21.32 -7.40
N PRO A 226 13.95 20.48 -8.09
CA PRO A 226 14.57 19.33 -7.46
C PRO A 226 15.67 19.77 -6.49
N TYR A 227 15.58 19.37 -5.23
CA TYR A 227 16.64 19.58 -4.22
C TYR A 227 17.47 18.32 -3.95
N HIS A 228 17.00 17.17 -4.44
CA HIS A 228 17.74 15.92 -4.45
C HIS A 228 17.36 15.12 -5.70
N ARG A 229 18.35 14.50 -6.34
CA ARG A 229 18.15 13.69 -7.55
C ARG A 229 19.11 12.51 -7.57
N VAL A 230 18.57 11.34 -7.89
CA VAL A 230 19.33 10.15 -8.27
C VAL A 230 18.85 9.69 -9.64
N GLU A 231 19.75 9.17 -10.46
CA GLU A 231 19.44 8.77 -11.82
C GLU A 231 20.11 7.43 -12.17
N SER A 232 19.38 6.62 -12.92
CA SER A 232 19.82 5.37 -13.51
C SER A 232 19.62 5.44 -15.02
N THR A 233 20.71 5.48 -15.76
CA THR A 233 20.70 5.60 -17.23
C THR A 233 20.63 4.24 -17.93
N ASP A 234 21.00 3.16 -17.23
CA ASP A 234 21.02 1.79 -17.75
C ASP A 234 19.81 0.96 -17.29
N GLY A 235 18.94 1.53 -16.45
CA GLY A 235 17.80 0.85 -15.84
C GLY A 235 18.17 -0.05 -14.65
N SER A 236 19.38 0.09 -14.11
CA SER A 236 19.72 -0.48 -12.81
C SER A 236 18.85 0.14 -11.71
N THR A 237 18.53 -0.64 -10.68
CA THR A 237 17.75 -0.14 -9.54
C THR A 237 18.63 0.80 -8.71
N VAL A 238 18.22 2.06 -8.63
CA VAL A 238 18.83 3.06 -7.74
C VAL A 238 17.83 3.47 -6.67
N ALA A 239 18.34 3.80 -5.48
CA ALA A 239 17.55 4.31 -4.38
C ALA A 239 18.00 5.72 -4.03
N ALA A 240 17.05 6.65 -3.85
CA ALA A 240 17.32 7.96 -3.29
C ALA A 240 17.34 7.85 -1.76
N VAL A 241 18.49 8.17 -1.15
CA VAL A 241 18.64 8.21 0.30
C VAL A 241 18.83 9.66 0.71
N VAL A 242 17.89 10.19 1.49
CA VAL A 242 17.84 11.63 1.81
C VAL A 242 17.72 11.82 3.32
N ASP A 243 18.57 12.69 3.86
CA ASP A 243 18.57 13.05 5.28
C ASP A 243 17.23 13.67 5.70
N ARG A 244 16.74 13.30 6.89
CA ARG A 244 15.46 13.81 7.40
C ARG A 244 15.45 15.34 7.48
N LEU A 245 16.52 15.96 8.00
CA LEU A 245 16.57 17.40 8.22
C LEU A 245 16.50 18.17 6.90
N LEU A 246 17.13 17.65 5.85
CA LEU A 246 17.02 18.25 4.51
C LEU A 246 15.58 18.19 4.00
N VAL A 247 14.90 17.05 4.16
CA VAL A 247 13.49 16.91 3.77
C VAL A 247 12.60 17.85 4.58
N SER A 248 12.74 17.91 5.91
CA SER A 248 11.94 18.82 6.76
C SER A 248 12.11 20.30 6.40
N GLN A 249 13.27 20.71 5.87
CA GLN A 249 13.48 22.09 5.39
C GLN A 249 12.83 22.38 4.02
N LYS A 250 12.49 21.33 3.26
CA LYS A 250 12.08 21.42 1.85
C LYS A 250 10.67 20.91 1.57
N VAL A 251 10.03 20.22 2.52
CA VAL A 251 8.60 19.87 2.42
C VAL A 251 7.76 21.12 2.17
N LEU A 252 6.64 20.92 1.47
CA LEU A 252 5.68 22.00 1.22
C LEU A 252 5.19 22.60 2.54
N SER A 253 4.74 23.85 2.52
CA SER A 253 4.09 24.47 3.70
C SER A 253 2.88 23.67 4.22
N SER A 254 2.29 22.82 3.38
CA SER A 254 1.26 21.84 3.74
C SER A 254 1.80 20.56 4.41
N GLY A 255 3.08 20.49 4.77
CA GLY A 255 3.74 19.30 5.32
C GLY A 255 3.84 18.15 4.32
N SER A 256 3.78 18.43 3.02
CA SER A 256 3.76 17.39 1.98
C SER A 256 5.14 17.16 1.37
N LEU A 257 5.49 15.89 1.17
CA LEU A 257 6.64 15.47 0.36
C LEU A 257 6.19 15.24 -1.09
N CYS A 258 6.92 15.82 -2.03
CA CYS A 258 6.71 15.63 -3.46
C CYS A 258 7.89 14.90 -4.08
N ILE A 259 7.63 13.77 -4.73
CA ILE A 259 8.61 12.97 -5.45
C ILE A 259 8.22 12.96 -6.91
N ARG A 260 9.14 13.28 -7.81
CA ARG A 260 8.97 13.15 -9.25
C ARG A 260 9.88 12.07 -9.78
N LEU A 261 9.29 11.12 -10.50
CA LEU A 261 10.02 10.15 -11.30
C LEU A 261 9.93 10.56 -12.75
N SER A 262 11.05 10.44 -13.46
CA SER A 262 11.06 10.58 -14.93
C SER A 262 11.60 9.31 -15.52
N PHE A 263 10.90 8.78 -16.52
CA PHE A 263 11.26 7.58 -17.26
C PHE A 263 11.59 7.96 -18.68
N PHE A 264 12.74 7.51 -19.17
CA PHE A 264 13.20 7.80 -20.52
C PHE A 264 12.97 6.55 -21.37
N ALA A 265 12.16 6.66 -22.42
CA ALA A 265 11.93 5.54 -23.31
C ALA A 265 13.20 5.29 -24.15
N GLY A 266 13.91 4.20 -23.84
CA GLY A 266 15.12 3.74 -24.55
C GLY A 266 14.83 3.03 -25.88
N GLY A 267 13.76 3.38 -26.59
CA GLY A 267 13.30 2.67 -27.79
C GLY A 267 13.15 3.57 -29.01
N ASN A 268 13.58 3.07 -30.18
CA ASN A 268 13.43 3.69 -31.51
C ASN A 268 12.01 4.29 -31.69
N PRO A 269 11.87 5.57 -32.07
CA PRO A 269 10.58 6.27 -32.24
C PRO A 269 9.62 5.59 -33.24
N LEU A 270 10.09 4.65 -34.05
CA LEU A 270 9.27 3.82 -34.92
C LEU A 270 8.52 2.68 -34.19
N LYS A 271 8.97 2.24 -33.00
CA LYS A 271 8.21 1.26 -32.19
C LYS A 271 6.95 1.87 -31.58
N SER A 272 6.96 3.16 -31.29
CA SER A 272 5.80 3.97 -30.89
C SER A 272 4.79 4.21 -32.02
N LEU A 273 5.18 4.01 -33.29
CA LEU A 273 4.29 4.08 -34.46
C LEU A 273 3.57 2.75 -34.76
N ASN A 274 4.04 1.63 -34.18
CA ASN A 274 3.41 0.32 -34.29
C ASN A 274 2.57 -0.05 -33.05
N ALA A 275 2.42 0.86 -32.09
CA ALA A 275 1.37 0.73 -31.09
C ALA A 275 0.03 1.02 -31.80
N PRO A 276 -0.92 0.06 -31.86
CA PRO A 276 -2.21 0.33 -32.47
C PRO A 276 -2.83 1.54 -31.77
N GLY A 277 -3.15 2.56 -32.56
CA GLY A 277 -3.77 3.77 -32.07
C GLY A 277 -5.21 3.50 -31.67
N ASP A 278 -5.47 3.31 -30.38
CA ASP A 278 -6.81 3.36 -29.82
C ASP A 278 -7.08 4.74 -29.24
N LEU A 279 -7.36 5.68 -30.13
CA LEU A 279 -8.18 6.85 -29.86
C LEU A 279 -9.52 6.66 -30.57
N ALA A 280 -10.38 5.80 -30.01
CA ALA A 280 -11.84 5.94 -30.01
C ALA A 280 -12.52 4.73 -29.36
N SER A 281 -13.45 5.03 -28.45
CA SER A 281 -14.57 4.18 -27.98
C SER A 281 -14.29 3.02 -27.01
N ASN A 282 -14.97 3.11 -25.86
CA ASN A 282 -15.34 2.02 -24.98
C ASN A 282 -15.70 0.72 -25.74
N THR A 283 -14.98 -0.38 -25.51
CA THR A 283 -15.59 -1.71 -25.31
C THR A 283 -14.55 -2.67 -24.71
N ALA A 284 -15.05 -3.58 -23.88
CA ALA A 284 -14.28 -4.59 -23.17
C ALA A 284 -13.32 -5.38 -24.08
N MET A 285 -12.06 -5.51 -23.67
CA MET A 285 -11.17 -6.57 -24.14
C MET A 285 -10.60 -7.34 -22.95
N GLN A 286 -10.90 -8.63 -22.95
CA GLN A 286 -10.40 -9.64 -22.01
C GLN A 286 -8.86 -9.68 -22.01
N PRO A 287 -8.20 -9.87 -20.87
CA PRO A 287 -6.79 -10.28 -20.84
C PRO A 287 -6.64 -11.70 -21.40
N PRO A 288 -5.48 -12.02 -22.00
CA PRO A 288 -5.17 -13.37 -22.43
C PRO A 288 -5.13 -14.32 -21.22
N GLU A 289 -5.57 -15.57 -21.43
CA GLU A 289 -5.62 -16.62 -20.41
C GLU A 289 -4.23 -16.84 -19.76
N GLU A 290 -3.99 -16.19 -18.62
CA GLU A 290 -3.05 -16.69 -17.63
C GLU A 290 -3.70 -17.90 -16.94
N SER A 291 -2.92 -18.94 -16.70
CA SER A 291 -3.34 -20.13 -15.95
C SER A 291 -3.69 -19.73 -14.51
N ASN A 292 -4.94 -19.31 -14.32
CA ASN A 292 -5.52 -18.93 -13.05
C ASN A 292 -5.72 -20.19 -12.20
N HIS A 293 -4.84 -20.40 -11.22
CA HIS A 293 -5.18 -21.28 -10.11
C HIS A 293 -6.29 -20.59 -9.31
N THR A 294 -7.52 -21.01 -9.59
CA THR A 294 -8.74 -20.49 -8.98
C THR A 294 -9.04 -21.39 -7.79
N VAL A 295 -9.13 -20.83 -6.57
CA VAL A 295 -9.67 -21.56 -5.42
C VAL A 295 -11.07 -21.03 -5.17
N GLU A 296 -12.08 -21.87 -5.38
CA GLU A 296 -13.47 -21.56 -5.06
C GLU A 296 -13.67 -21.55 -3.54
N ILE A 297 -14.14 -20.44 -3.00
CA ILE A 297 -14.80 -20.39 -1.68
C ILE A 297 -16.19 -19.77 -1.89
N GLY A 298 -17.15 -20.60 -2.26
CA GLY A 298 -18.56 -20.23 -2.45
C GLY A 298 -18.89 -19.49 -3.77
N ASP A 299 -20.11 -18.95 -3.86
CA ASP A 299 -20.74 -18.45 -5.11
C ASP A 299 -20.23 -17.08 -5.62
N LYS A 300 -19.05 -16.59 -5.21
CA LYS A 300 -18.55 -15.27 -5.62
C LYS A 300 -17.11 -15.31 -6.14
N LYS A 301 -16.90 -14.67 -7.29
CA LYS A 301 -15.59 -14.50 -7.92
C LYS A 301 -14.68 -13.65 -7.02
N ASP A 302 -13.68 -14.28 -6.43
CA ASP A 302 -12.59 -13.61 -5.72
C ASP A 302 -11.30 -13.69 -6.56
N VAL A 303 -10.56 -12.58 -6.68
CA VAL A 303 -9.26 -12.51 -7.38
C VAL A 303 -8.16 -12.29 -6.33
N TYR A 304 -7.18 -13.20 -6.27
CA TYR A 304 -6.06 -13.14 -5.34
C TYR A 304 -4.79 -12.69 -6.05
N ASN A 305 -4.03 -11.76 -5.44
CA ASN A 305 -2.65 -11.49 -5.86
C ASN A 305 -1.72 -12.48 -5.13
N VAL A 306 -1.14 -13.41 -5.88
CA VAL A 306 -0.03 -14.23 -5.40
C VAL A 306 1.22 -13.36 -5.33
N VAL A 307 1.87 -13.37 -4.17
CA VAL A 307 3.25 -12.92 -4.02
C VAL A 307 4.05 -14.21 -3.97
N ASP A 308 4.71 -14.55 -5.09
CA ASP A 308 5.79 -15.53 -5.04
C ASP A 308 7.03 -14.77 -4.56
N ASP A 309 7.70 -15.33 -3.54
CA ASP A 309 8.98 -14.84 -3.01
C ASP A 309 10.09 -14.83 -4.09
#